data_AF-A0A932P3K5-F1
#
_entry.id   AF-A0A932P3K5-F1
#
_cell.length_a   1.000
_cell.length_b   1.000
_cell.length_c   1.000
_cell.angle_alpha   90.00
_cell.angle_beta   90.00
_cell.angle_gamma   90.00
#
_symmetry.space_group_name_H-M   'P 1'
#
loop_
_entity.id
_entity.type
_entity.pdbx_description
1 polymer ?
#
loop_
_entity_poly.entity_id
_entity_poly.type
_entity_poly.pdbx_seq_one_letter_code
_entity_poly.pdbx_strand_id
1 'polypeptide(L)'
;MSTDITPDFSLAYYASIITRAREAGYRVVTLAEFISLGCPDQRRLILRHDLDTKPASLAPMLEVERDLGVASTVYVRVMGPEYNLYSYPLFTVLREAAAAGTEIGLHTNFAEFAAINNLDPYKVLESEVSIIRSFFDIAGISCHRDINYIHNSLPALEDNFAEWGQKLNISYQAYDKYILGKTVYVNEGLSPHLCWRSLRPEEVIPSCRSIYLLTHSHWWYRNHPFEVPS
;
A
#
# COMPACT_ATOMS: atom_id res chain seq x y z
N MET A 1 26.18 19.86 -1.44
CA MET A 1 25.66 20.12 -2.80
C MET A 1 24.16 19.86 -2.74
N SER A 2 23.34 20.88 -2.99
CA SER A 2 21.90 20.69 -3.12
C SER A 2 21.67 19.79 -4.34
N THR A 3 21.27 18.54 -4.09
CA THR A 3 20.81 17.61 -5.12
C THR A 3 19.30 17.67 -5.09
N ASP A 4 18.73 18.77 -5.59
CA ASP A 4 17.29 18.87 -5.79
C ASP A 4 16.91 17.86 -6.88
N ILE A 5 16.56 16.65 -6.44
CA ILE A 5 15.98 15.64 -7.33
C ILE A 5 14.55 16.11 -7.58
N THR A 6 14.20 16.28 -8.85
CA THR A 6 12.84 16.64 -9.23
C THR A 6 11.91 15.49 -8.82
N PRO A 7 10.83 15.74 -8.07
CA PRO A 7 9.85 14.72 -7.72
C PRO A 7 8.99 14.41 -8.95
N ASP A 8 9.61 13.73 -9.92
CA ASP A 8 9.05 13.46 -11.23
C ASP A 8 8.23 12.16 -11.27
N PHE A 9 8.19 11.42 -10.15
CA PHE A 9 7.53 10.12 -10.00
C PHE A 9 8.05 9.06 -10.96
N SER A 10 9.31 9.18 -11.40
CA SER A 10 10.02 8.10 -12.06
C SER A 10 10.42 7.00 -11.07
N LEU A 11 10.61 5.78 -11.57
CA LEU A 11 11.17 4.68 -10.77
C LEU A 11 12.60 4.97 -10.31
N ALA A 12 13.35 5.82 -11.04
CA ALA A 12 14.66 6.31 -10.60
C ALA A 12 14.53 7.20 -9.36
N TYR A 13 13.53 8.09 -9.34
CA TYR A 13 13.20 8.90 -8.18
C TYR A 13 12.77 8.01 -6.99
N TYR A 14 11.91 7.02 -7.22
CA TYR A 14 11.52 6.02 -6.20
C TYR A 14 12.74 5.31 -5.58
N ALA A 15 13.64 4.79 -6.42
CA ALA A 15 14.88 4.15 -5.98
C ALA A 15 15.75 5.11 -5.14
N SER A 16 15.78 6.39 -5.51
CA SER A 16 16.54 7.41 -4.78
C SER A 16 15.99 7.69 -3.38
N ILE A 17 14.66 7.64 -3.20
CA ILE A 17 14.01 7.78 -1.88
C ILE A 17 14.47 6.65 -0.95
N ILE A 18 14.37 5.41 -1.44
CA ILE A 18 14.78 4.22 -0.68
C ILE A 18 16.27 4.29 -0.33
N THR A 19 17.11 4.61 -1.31
CA THR A 19 18.57 4.68 -1.13
C THR A 19 18.95 5.73 -0.09
N ARG A 20 18.39 6.95 -0.19
CA ARG A 20 18.66 8.04 0.78
C ARG A 20 18.18 7.68 2.18
N ALA A 21 17.03 7.03 2.31
CA ALA A 21 16.56 6.56 3.60
C ALA A 21 17.56 5.55 4.22
N ARG A 22 18.05 4.59 3.43
CA ARG A 22 19.06 3.62 3.88
C ARG A 22 20.39 4.28 4.27
N GLU A 23 20.87 5.23 3.47
CA GLU A 23 22.07 6.03 3.78
C GLU A 23 21.89 6.83 5.09
N ALA A 24 20.68 7.31 5.36
CA ALA A 24 20.30 7.92 6.63
C ALA A 24 20.03 6.89 7.76
N GLY A 25 20.34 5.61 7.56
CA GLY A 25 20.24 4.56 8.58
C GLY A 25 18.84 4.01 8.82
N TYR A 26 17.90 4.22 7.88
CA TYR A 26 16.58 3.59 7.95
C TYR A 26 16.67 2.11 7.57
N ARG A 27 15.93 1.26 8.28
CA ARG A 27 15.59 -0.09 7.82
C ARG A 27 14.26 -0.02 7.06
N VAL A 28 14.25 -0.48 5.83
CA VAL A 28 13.03 -0.65 5.04
C VAL A 28 12.33 -1.93 5.50
N VAL A 29 11.02 -1.85 5.73
CA VAL A 29 10.22 -2.95 6.29
C VAL A 29 8.83 -3.00 5.66
N THR A 30 8.22 -4.18 5.65
CA THR A 30 6.77 -4.30 5.42
C THR A 30 6.00 -3.81 6.65
N LEU A 31 4.69 -3.60 6.53
CA LEU A 31 3.85 -3.23 7.66
C LEU A 31 3.78 -4.36 8.70
N ALA A 32 3.65 -5.61 8.27
CA ALA A 32 3.69 -6.78 9.16
C ALA A 32 4.99 -6.82 9.98
N GLU A 33 6.13 -6.61 9.31
CA GLU A 33 7.42 -6.58 9.96
C GLU A 33 7.53 -5.40 10.94
N PHE A 34 7.08 -4.20 10.55
CA PHE A 34 7.03 -3.02 11.42
C PHE A 34 6.28 -3.29 12.72
N ILE A 35 5.11 -3.95 12.62
CA ILE A 35 4.28 -4.32 13.77
C ILE A 35 4.99 -5.37 14.63
N SER A 36 5.59 -6.40 14.01
CA SER A 36 6.33 -7.45 14.74
C SER A 36 7.52 -6.90 15.54
N LEU A 37 8.10 -5.79 15.09
CA LEU A 37 9.17 -5.06 15.78
C LEU A 37 8.66 -4.16 16.92
N GLY A 38 7.36 -4.14 17.19
CA GLY A 38 6.74 -3.31 18.23
C GLY A 38 6.49 -1.87 17.81
N CYS A 39 6.32 -1.60 16.51
CA CYS A 39 6.08 -0.27 15.95
C CYS A 39 7.10 0.80 16.41
N PRO A 40 8.42 0.58 16.18
CA PRO A 40 9.45 1.52 16.60
C PRO A 40 9.22 2.88 15.92
N ASP A 41 9.32 3.96 16.68
CA ASP A 41 9.02 5.32 16.20
C ASP A 41 10.19 6.00 15.48
N GLN A 42 11.31 5.30 15.31
CA GLN A 42 12.52 5.80 14.68
C GLN A 42 13.05 4.87 13.59
N ARG A 43 13.52 5.50 12.49
CA ARG A 43 14.33 4.88 11.43
C ARG A 43 13.77 3.57 10.87
N ARG A 44 12.45 3.50 10.69
CA ARG A 44 11.80 2.53 9.79
C ARG A 44 11.21 3.26 8.60
N LEU A 45 11.42 2.71 7.42
CA LEU A 45 10.69 3.13 6.22
C LEU A 45 9.73 1.99 5.91
N ILE A 46 8.45 2.18 6.23
CA ILE A 46 7.38 1.28 5.85
C ILE A 46 7.00 1.63 4.41
N LEU A 47 7.19 0.68 3.49
CA LEU A 47 6.75 0.83 2.10
C LEU A 47 5.39 0.18 1.92
N ARG A 48 4.43 0.94 1.39
CA ARG A 48 3.09 0.46 1.05
C ARG A 48 2.72 0.88 -0.37
N HIS A 49 2.16 -0.06 -1.11
CA HIS A 49 1.56 0.15 -2.43
C HIS A 49 0.08 -0.21 -2.40
N ASP A 50 -0.78 0.75 -2.68
CA ASP A 50 -2.18 0.47 -2.97
C ASP A 50 -2.34 0.28 -4.49
N LEU A 51 -2.67 -0.94 -4.89
CA LEU A 51 -2.89 -1.28 -6.30
C LEU A 51 -4.34 -0.97 -6.67
N ASP A 52 -4.61 0.26 -7.06
CA ASP A 52 -5.98 0.69 -7.44
C ASP A 52 -6.33 0.36 -8.88
N THR A 53 -5.37 0.54 -9.79
CA THR A 53 -5.56 0.41 -11.24
C THR A 53 -4.23 0.09 -11.95
N LYS A 54 -4.28 -0.14 -13.26
CA LYS A 54 -3.12 -0.41 -14.14
C LYS A 54 -2.14 -1.43 -13.52
N PRO A 55 -2.55 -2.70 -13.30
CA PRO A 55 -1.75 -3.69 -12.59
C PRO A 55 -0.36 -3.94 -13.19
N ALA A 56 -0.16 -3.68 -14.48
CA ALA A 56 1.13 -3.77 -15.14
C ALA A 56 2.19 -2.78 -14.59
N SER A 57 1.77 -1.71 -13.89
CA SER A 57 2.66 -0.74 -13.24
C SER A 57 3.33 -1.28 -11.97
N LEU A 58 2.82 -2.36 -11.39
CA LEU A 58 3.34 -2.90 -10.14
C LEU A 58 4.70 -3.60 -10.32
N ALA A 59 4.85 -4.42 -11.37
CA ALA A 59 6.05 -5.21 -11.57
C ALA A 59 7.34 -4.37 -11.69
N PRO A 60 7.36 -3.25 -12.44
CA PRO A 60 8.51 -2.35 -12.46
C PRO A 60 8.91 -1.77 -11.09
N MET A 61 7.92 -1.49 -10.23
CA MET A 61 8.17 -0.95 -8.90
C MET A 61 8.78 -2.00 -7.96
N LEU A 62 8.23 -3.22 -8.00
CA LEU A 62 8.76 -4.36 -7.25
C LEU A 62 10.15 -4.82 -7.74
N GLU A 63 10.46 -4.63 -9.03
CA GLU A 63 11.81 -4.86 -9.56
C GLU A 63 12.84 -3.93 -8.91
N VAL A 64 12.52 -2.63 -8.76
CA VAL A 64 13.40 -1.68 -8.05
C VAL A 64 13.64 -2.13 -6.60
N GLU A 65 12.60 -2.59 -5.91
CA GLU A 65 12.72 -3.07 -4.53
C GLU A 65 13.60 -4.31 -4.43
N ARG A 66 13.40 -5.28 -5.33
CA ARG A 66 14.23 -6.48 -5.43
C ARG A 66 15.69 -6.14 -5.68
N ASP A 67 15.97 -5.23 -6.61
CA ASP A 67 17.33 -4.78 -6.93
C ASP A 67 18.01 -4.09 -5.74
N LEU A 68 17.23 -3.41 -4.90
CA LEU A 68 17.70 -2.79 -3.65
C LEU A 68 17.71 -3.76 -2.46
N GLY A 69 17.19 -4.98 -2.61
CA GLY A 69 17.10 -5.98 -1.55
C GLY A 69 16.14 -5.60 -0.42
N VAL A 70 15.03 -4.94 -0.76
CA VAL A 70 13.98 -4.52 0.19
C VAL A 70 12.62 -5.10 -0.21
N ALA A 71 11.64 -5.02 0.68
CA ALA A 71 10.28 -5.48 0.43
C ALA A 71 9.27 -4.45 0.97
N SER A 72 8.10 -4.45 0.35
CA SER A 72 6.96 -3.59 0.66
C SER A 72 5.72 -4.40 1.06
N THR A 73 4.67 -3.69 1.48
CA THR A 73 3.31 -4.23 1.58
C THR A 73 2.50 -3.78 0.36
N VAL A 74 1.91 -4.73 -0.37
CA VAL A 74 1.03 -4.46 -1.51
C VAL A 74 -0.41 -4.80 -1.14
N TYR A 75 -1.28 -3.80 -1.11
CA TYR A 75 -2.72 -3.98 -0.94
C TYR A 75 -3.39 -4.10 -2.30
N VAL A 76 -4.11 -5.20 -2.52
CA VAL A 76 -4.78 -5.51 -3.80
C VAL A 76 -6.29 -5.53 -3.66
N ARG A 77 -6.99 -5.00 -4.66
CA ARG A 77 -8.44 -5.01 -4.74
C ARG A 77 -8.94 -6.33 -5.28
N VAL A 78 -9.98 -6.86 -4.64
CA VAL A 78 -10.67 -8.09 -5.09
C VAL A 78 -11.92 -7.76 -5.90
N MET A 79 -12.69 -6.75 -5.45
CA MET A 79 -13.97 -6.35 -6.05
C MET A 79 -13.86 -5.08 -6.91
N GLY A 80 -12.64 -4.59 -7.17
CA GLY A 80 -12.41 -3.43 -8.03
C GLY A 80 -12.64 -3.76 -9.51
N PRO A 81 -13.28 -2.87 -10.30
CA PRO A 81 -13.53 -3.10 -11.72
C PRO A 81 -12.27 -2.99 -12.60
N GLU A 82 -11.15 -2.49 -12.08
CA GLU A 82 -9.97 -2.08 -12.85
C GLU A 82 -9.12 -3.26 -13.29
N TYR A 83 -9.15 -4.37 -12.55
CA TYR A 83 -8.42 -5.58 -12.89
C TYR A 83 -8.99 -6.82 -12.20
N ASN A 84 -8.68 -7.98 -12.79
CA ASN A 84 -8.85 -9.27 -12.13
C ASN A 84 -7.56 -9.63 -11.37
N LEU A 85 -7.66 -9.78 -10.04
CA LEU A 85 -6.56 -10.20 -9.16
C LEU A 85 -5.84 -11.45 -9.67
N TYR A 86 -6.60 -12.41 -10.21
CA TYR A 86 -6.11 -13.70 -10.71
C TYR A 86 -5.94 -13.73 -12.23
N SER A 87 -5.79 -12.58 -12.87
CA SER A 87 -5.29 -12.53 -14.24
C SER A 87 -3.86 -13.10 -14.30
N TYR A 88 -3.56 -13.86 -15.37
CA TYR A 88 -2.24 -14.46 -15.60
C TYR A 88 -1.03 -13.54 -15.31
N PRO A 89 -0.98 -12.28 -15.82
CA PRO A 89 0.16 -11.42 -15.56
C PRO A 89 0.26 -10.97 -14.11
N LEU A 90 -0.84 -10.50 -13.50
CA LEU A 90 -0.81 -9.97 -12.14
C LEU A 90 -0.54 -11.09 -11.11
N PHE A 91 -1.17 -12.25 -11.27
CA PHE A 91 -0.96 -13.38 -10.37
C PHE A 91 0.50 -13.80 -10.29
N THR A 92 1.19 -13.86 -11.44
CA THR A 92 2.61 -14.22 -11.50
C THR A 92 3.46 -13.21 -10.74
N VAL A 93 3.22 -11.91 -10.96
CA VAL A 93 3.93 -10.82 -10.27
C VAL A 93 3.74 -10.89 -8.76
N LEU A 94 2.49 -11.03 -8.28
CA LEU A 94 2.20 -11.10 -6.85
C LEU A 94 2.79 -12.34 -6.19
N ARG A 95 2.75 -13.50 -6.86
CA ARG A 95 3.32 -14.74 -6.34
C ARG A 95 4.84 -14.67 -6.21
N GLU A 96 5.52 -14.11 -7.22
CA GLU A 96 6.97 -13.91 -7.19
C GLU A 96 7.37 -12.90 -6.10
N ALA A 97 6.61 -11.81 -5.96
CA ALA A 97 6.83 -10.81 -4.91
C ALA A 97 6.66 -11.41 -3.51
N ALA A 98 5.57 -12.16 -3.28
CA ALA A 98 5.32 -12.83 -2.02
C ALA A 98 6.43 -13.83 -1.66
N ALA A 99 6.91 -14.60 -2.64
CA ALA A 99 8.05 -15.50 -2.44
C ALA A 99 9.37 -14.77 -2.12
N ALA A 100 9.50 -13.50 -2.55
CA ALA A 100 10.63 -12.63 -2.26
C ALA A 100 10.49 -11.83 -0.95
N GLY A 101 9.37 -11.98 -0.22
CA GLY A 101 9.14 -11.34 1.07
C GLY A 101 8.21 -10.12 1.05
N THR A 102 7.68 -9.72 -0.11
CA THR A 102 6.61 -8.71 -0.19
C THR A 102 5.38 -9.21 0.55
N GLU A 103 4.82 -8.38 1.42
CA GLU A 103 3.58 -8.67 2.10
C GLU A 103 2.39 -8.38 1.16
N ILE A 104 1.47 -9.33 1.02
CA ILE A 104 0.22 -9.12 0.28
C ILE A 104 -0.91 -8.88 1.29
N GLY A 105 -1.73 -7.86 1.03
CA GLY A 105 -2.89 -7.51 1.85
C GLY A 105 -4.12 -7.20 1.01
N LEU A 106 -5.30 -7.17 1.66
CA LEU A 106 -6.56 -6.84 1.00
C LEU A 106 -6.78 -5.33 0.96
N HIS A 107 -7.07 -4.77 -0.22
CA HIS A 107 -7.56 -3.40 -0.39
C HIS A 107 -9.08 -3.40 -0.61
N THR A 108 -9.85 -3.13 0.44
CA THR A 108 -11.29 -3.36 0.48
C THR A 108 -12.12 -2.10 0.33
N ASN A 109 -13.27 -2.21 -0.33
CA ASN A 109 -14.39 -1.27 -0.28
C ASN A 109 -15.70 -2.00 0.07
N PHE A 110 -15.62 -2.93 1.04
CA PHE A 110 -16.73 -3.83 1.40
C PHE A 110 -18.01 -3.08 1.79
N ALA A 111 -17.91 -1.97 2.52
CA ALA A 111 -19.07 -1.23 3.03
C ALA A 111 -19.80 -0.51 1.89
N GLU A 112 -19.05 0.10 0.97
CA GLU A 112 -19.54 0.73 -0.25
C GLU A 112 -20.25 -0.31 -1.13
N PHE A 113 -19.59 -1.44 -1.38
CA PHE A 113 -20.16 -2.52 -2.18
C PHE A 113 -21.44 -3.10 -1.54
N ALA A 114 -21.43 -3.31 -0.23
CA ALA A 114 -22.58 -3.81 0.52
C ALA A 114 -23.77 -2.85 0.47
N ALA A 115 -23.53 -1.55 0.66
CA ALA A 115 -24.58 -0.53 0.63
C ALA A 115 -25.23 -0.42 -0.76
N ILE A 116 -24.44 -0.40 -1.83
CA ILE A 116 -24.94 -0.31 -3.21
C ILE A 116 -25.79 -1.52 -3.60
N ASN A 117 -25.40 -2.71 -3.13
CA ASN A 117 -26.04 -3.97 -3.52
C ASN A 117 -27.03 -4.51 -2.48
N ASN A 118 -27.30 -3.77 -1.41
CA ASN A 118 -28.16 -4.18 -0.29
C ASN A 118 -27.75 -5.55 0.31
N LEU A 119 -26.47 -5.68 0.64
CA LEU A 119 -25.85 -6.87 1.24
C LEU A 119 -25.40 -6.60 2.68
N ASP A 120 -25.09 -7.68 3.40
CA ASP A 120 -24.42 -7.60 4.71
C ASP A 120 -22.93 -7.26 4.52
N PRO A 121 -22.42 -6.17 5.12
CA PRO A 121 -21.02 -5.74 4.96
C PRO A 121 -20.00 -6.73 5.50
N TYR A 122 -20.30 -7.44 6.60
CA TYR A 122 -19.41 -8.49 7.11
C TYR A 122 -19.32 -9.64 6.10
N LYS A 123 -20.44 -10.02 5.47
CA LYS A 123 -20.45 -11.07 4.45
C LYS A 123 -19.70 -10.69 3.18
N VAL A 124 -19.74 -9.42 2.79
CA VAL A 124 -18.92 -8.91 1.68
C VAL A 124 -17.44 -9.01 2.04
N LEU A 125 -17.03 -8.49 3.21
CA LEU A 125 -15.65 -8.54 3.66
C LEU A 125 -15.13 -9.99 3.82
N GLU A 126 -15.94 -10.88 4.40
CA GLU A 126 -15.65 -12.32 4.53
C GLU A 126 -15.40 -12.96 3.15
N SER A 127 -16.19 -12.57 2.14
CA SER A 127 -16.03 -13.07 0.78
C SER A 127 -14.73 -12.56 0.13
N GLU A 128 -14.40 -11.28 0.29
CA GLU A 128 -13.15 -10.71 -0.23
C GLU A 128 -11.91 -11.38 0.38
N VAL A 129 -11.92 -11.56 1.71
CA VAL A 129 -10.85 -12.26 2.44
C VAL A 129 -10.73 -13.71 1.98
N SER A 130 -11.85 -14.41 1.77
CA SER A 130 -11.86 -15.78 1.25
C SER A 130 -11.26 -15.86 -0.16
N ILE A 131 -11.61 -14.92 -1.04
CA ILE A 131 -11.09 -14.87 -2.41
C ILE A 131 -9.57 -14.73 -2.38
N ILE A 132 -9.02 -13.68 -1.76
CA ILE A 132 -7.56 -13.45 -1.73
C ILE A 132 -6.77 -14.59 -1.06
N ARG A 133 -7.35 -15.21 -0.02
CA ARG A 133 -6.76 -16.37 0.67
C ARG A 133 -6.73 -17.66 -0.13
N SER A 134 -7.39 -17.71 -1.28
CA SER A 134 -7.25 -18.84 -2.19
C SER A 134 -5.79 -19.05 -2.63
N PHE A 135 -4.97 -17.98 -2.64
CA PHE A 135 -3.56 -18.08 -3.04
C PHE A 135 -2.56 -17.28 -2.19
N PHE A 136 -3.01 -16.34 -1.35
CA PHE A 136 -2.13 -15.51 -0.53
C PHE A 136 -2.54 -15.56 0.94
N ASP A 137 -1.60 -15.88 1.83
CA ASP A 137 -1.84 -15.73 3.26
C ASP A 137 -1.73 -14.25 3.62
N ILE A 138 -2.84 -13.67 4.11
CA ILE A 138 -2.93 -12.25 4.42
C ILE A 138 -3.17 -12.03 5.92
N ALA A 139 -2.41 -11.10 6.49
CA ALA A 139 -2.55 -10.65 7.87
C ALA A 139 -3.09 -9.21 7.97
N GLY A 140 -3.00 -8.44 6.90
CA GLY A 140 -3.33 -7.02 6.85
C GLY A 140 -4.47 -6.68 5.89
N ILE A 141 -5.22 -5.65 6.24
CA ILE A 141 -6.23 -5.04 5.37
C ILE A 141 -6.08 -3.52 5.30
N SER A 142 -6.45 -2.93 4.18
CA SER A 142 -6.52 -1.49 3.99
C SER A 142 -7.84 -1.12 3.30
N CYS A 143 -8.50 -0.06 3.76
CA CYS A 143 -9.70 0.44 3.08
C CYS A 143 -9.34 1.34 1.90
N HIS A 144 -9.88 1.03 0.72
CA HIS A 144 -9.93 1.95 -0.42
C HIS A 144 -10.93 3.09 -0.13
N ARG A 145 -10.77 4.22 -0.81
CA ARG A 145 -11.66 5.37 -0.66
C ARG A 145 -12.27 5.73 -2.01
N ASP A 146 -13.60 5.59 -2.11
CA ASP A 146 -14.32 5.93 -3.33
C ASP A 146 -14.62 7.45 -3.46
N ILE A 147 -14.94 7.85 -4.70
CA ILE A 147 -14.89 9.23 -5.20
C ILE A 147 -15.67 10.27 -4.38
N ASN A 148 -16.81 9.89 -3.78
CA ASN A 148 -17.76 10.86 -3.19
C ASN A 148 -17.99 10.71 -1.68
N TYR A 149 -17.29 9.80 -1.00
CA TYR A 149 -17.39 9.58 0.45
C TYR A 149 -18.80 9.26 0.99
N ILE A 150 -19.76 8.95 0.12
CA ILE A 150 -21.15 8.67 0.56
C ILE A 150 -21.17 7.41 1.44
N HIS A 151 -20.38 6.41 1.07
CA HIS A 151 -20.09 5.22 1.85
C HIS A 151 -18.58 5.13 2.04
N ASN A 152 -18.13 4.66 3.21
CA ASN A 152 -16.72 4.60 3.56
C ASN A 152 -16.44 3.36 4.42
N SER A 153 -15.62 2.45 3.91
CA SER A 153 -15.24 1.23 4.61
C SER A 153 -14.43 1.48 5.89
N LEU A 154 -13.67 2.58 6.00
CA LEU A 154 -12.77 2.78 7.14
C LEU A 154 -13.50 2.92 8.48
N PRO A 155 -14.49 3.81 8.67
CA PRO A 155 -15.24 3.88 9.94
C PRO A 155 -15.91 2.56 10.29
N ALA A 156 -16.55 1.90 9.32
CA ALA A 156 -17.19 0.60 9.53
C ALA A 156 -16.17 -0.47 9.96
N LEU A 157 -14.98 -0.48 9.37
CA LEU A 157 -13.91 -1.37 9.78
C LEU A 157 -13.42 -1.02 11.20
N GLU A 158 -13.11 0.24 11.51
CA GLU A 158 -12.65 0.67 12.84
C GLU A 158 -13.62 0.25 13.95
N ASP A 159 -14.91 0.47 13.75
CA ASP A 159 -15.95 0.17 14.75
C ASP A 159 -16.10 -1.34 15.01
N ASN A 160 -15.76 -2.19 14.02
CA ASN A 160 -15.98 -3.63 14.08
C ASN A 160 -14.68 -4.46 14.11
N PHE A 161 -13.50 -3.84 14.03
CA PHE A 161 -12.23 -4.55 13.78
C PHE A 161 -11.89 -5.58 14.85
N ALA A 162 -12.18 -5.29 16.13
CA ALA A 162 -11.90 -6.22 17.21
C ALA A 162 -12.62 -7.58 17.04
N GLU A 163 -13.88 -7.54 16.59
CA GLU A 163 -14.67 -8.75 16.35
C GLU A 163 -14.36 -9.35 14.98
N TRP A 164 -14.41 -8.54 13.92
CA TRP A 164 -14.27 -9.03 12.55
C TRP A 164 -12.85 -9.46 12.24
N GLY A 165 -11.84 -8.75 12.75
CA GLY A 165 -10.43 -9.13 12.65
C GLY A 165 -10.18 -10.49 13.29
N GLN A 166 -10.78 -10.77 14.45
CA GLN A 166 -10.68 -12.09 15.08
C GLN A 166 -11.36 -13.18 14.24
N LYS A 167 -12.62 -12.96 13.80
CA LYS A 167 -13.36 -13.95 12.99
C LYS A 167 -12.67 -14.25 11.66
N LEU A 168 -12.12 -13.22 11.03
CA LEU A 168 -11.45 -13.30 9.74
C LEU A 168 -9.95 -13.57 9.88
N ASN A 169 -9.39 -13.76 11.08
CA ASN A 169 -7.95 -13.91 11.29
C ASN A 169 -7.11 -12.80 10.59
N ILE A 170 -7.54 -11.54 10.71
CA ILE A 170 -6.83 -10.35 10.23
C ILE A 170 -6.24 -9.64 11.44
N SER A 171 -4.92 -9.45 11.43
CA SER A 171 -4.14 -9.02 12.58
C SER A 171 -4.06 -7.50 12.72
N TYR A 172 -4.13 -6.76 11.61
CA TYR A 172 -4.08 -5.30 11.63
C TYR A 172 -4.80 -4.70 10.42
N GLN A 173 -5.13 -3.42 10.58
CA GLN A 173 -5.60 -2.57 9.50
C GLN A 173 -4.63 -1.42 9.26
N ALA A 174 -4.42 -1.06 8.00
CA ALA A 174 -3.34 -0.20 7.55
C ALA A 174 -3.39 1.25 8.06
N TYR A 175 -4.56 1.70 8.54
CA TYR A 175 -4.82 3.01 9.11
C TYR A 175 -4.97 2.98 10.64
N ASP A 176 -4.47 1.94 11.30
CA ASP A 176 -4.53 1.84 12.77
C ASP A 176 -3.91 3.08 13.44
N LYS A 177 -4.64 3.65 14.41
CA LYS A 177 -4.28 4.92 15.04
C LYS A 177 -2.97 4.82 15.83
N TYR A 178 -2.66 3.65 16.38
CA TYR A 178 -1.38 3.41 17.06
C TYR A 178 -0.23 3.38 16.06
N ILE A 179 -0.39 2.68 14.93
CA ILE A 179 0.61 2.65 13.83
C ILE A 179 0.85 4.06 13.28
N LEU A 180 -0.22 4.77 12.93
CA LEU A 180 -0.14 6.14 12.40
C LEU A 180 0.48 7.10 13.42
N GLY A 181 0.15 6.96 14.72
CA GLY A 181 0.75 7.77 15.78
C GLY A 181 2.25 7.57 15.96
N LYS A 182 2.79 6.41 15.55
CA LYS A 182 4.22 6.07 15.62
C LYS A 182 5.01 6.48 14.38
N THR A 183 4.35 6.95 13.33
CA THR A 183 4.97 7.22 12.04
C THR A 183 4.71 8.65 11.57
N VAL A 184 5.49 9.08 10.58
CA VAL A 184 5.16 10.24 9.73
C VAL A 184 4.57 9.67 8.45
N TYR A 185 3.29 9.95 8.21
CA TYR A 185 2.58 9.46 7.04
C TYR A 185 2.91 10.34 5.82
N VAL A 186 3.40 9.72 4.75
CA VAL A 186 3.81 10.37 3.52
C VAL A 186 3.12 9.67 2.37
N ASN A 187 2.41 10.42 1.52
CA ASN A 187 1.73 9.84 0.37
C ASN A 187 1.59 10.86 -0.76
N GLU A 188 1.63 10.37 -1.99
CA GLU A 188 1.31 11.16 -3.16
C GLU A 188 -0.19 11.14 -3.49
N GLY A 189 -0.59 12.02 -4.41
CA GLY A 189 -1.95 12.12 -4.92
C GLY A 189 -2.10 13.26 -5.92
N LEU A 190 -3.33 13.56 -6.32
CA LEU A 190 -3.64 14.61 -7.29
C LEU A 190 -4.10 15.90 -6.59
N SER A 191 -3.43 17.03 -6.85
CA SER A 191 -3.88 18.37 -6.43
C SER A 191 -3.14 19.51 -7.16
N PRO A 192 -3.63 20.04 -8.31
CA PRO A 192 -4.51 19.43 -9.30
C PRO A 192 -3.76 18.43 -10.23
N HIS A 193 -2.42 18.43 -10.15
CA HIS A 193 -1.53 17.47 -10.81
C HIS A 193 -0.96 16.50 -9.77
N LEU A 194 -0.27 15.45 -10.23
CA LEU A 194 0.40 14.51 -9.35
C LEU A 194 1.46 15.22 -8.49
N CYS A 195 1.34 15.07 -7.17
CA CYS A 195 2.23 15.69 -6.19
C CYS A 195 2.20 14.92 -4.85
N TRP A 196 3.18 15.19 -4.00
CA TRP A 196 3.12 14.79 -2.59
C TRP A 196 2.02 15.59 -1.88
N ARG A 197 1.13 14.93 -1.11
CA ARG A 197 -0.04 15.60 -0.52
C ARG A 197 0.30 16.59 0.60
N SER A 198 1.31 16.29 1.41
CA SER A 198 1.61 17.10 2.60
C SER A 198 3.10 17.25 2.86
N LEU A 199 3.85 16.16 2.81
CA LEU A 199 5.29 16.12 3.04
C LEU A 199 5.95 15.30 1.93
N ARG A 200 7.20 15.63 1.60
CA ARG A 200 8.03 14.82 0.70
C ARG A 200 8.94 13.89 1.51
N PRO A 201 9.29 12.70 1.00
CA PRO A 201 10.18 11.79 1.71
C PRO A 201 11.51 12.44 2.14
N GLU A 202 12.09 13.32 1.32
CA GLU A 202 13.37 13.98 1.58
C GLU A 202 13.29 14.99 2.73
N GLU A 203 12.12 15.56 2.98
CA GLU A 203 11.88 16.47 4.10
C GLU A 203 11.77 15.70 5.43
N VAL A 204 11.33 14.44 5.36
CA VAL A 204 11.05 13.62 6.55
C VAL A 204 12.24 12.77 6.95
N ILE A 205 13.03 12.24 6.00
CA ILE A 205 14.20 11.39 6.28
C ILE A 205 15.17 12.00 7.33
N PRO A 206 15.50 13.30 7.30
CA PRO A 206 16.38 13.91 8.31
C PRO A 206 15.81 13.88 9.74
N SER A 207 14.49 13.76 9.91
CA SER A 207 13.83 13.76 11.22
C SER A 207 14.11 12.50 12.05
N CYS A 208 14.65 11.45 11.43
CA CYS A 208 14.92 10.13 12.03
C CYS A 208 13.66 9.41 12.55
N ARG A 209 12.46 9.98 12.40
CA ARG A 209 11.19 9.32 12.73
C ARG A 209 10.88 8.23 11.72
N SER A 210 10.18 7.18 12.14
CA SER A 210 9.66 6.17 11.22
C SER A 210 8.70 6.79 10.21
N ILE A 211 8.82 6.43 8.94
CA ILE A 211 8.07 6.97 7.82
C ILE A 211 7.15 5.87 7.31
N TYR A 212 5.87 6.18 7.17
CA TYR A 212 4.90 5.33 6.50
C TYR A 212 4.65 5.91 5.10
N LEU A 213 5.34 5.37 4.11
CA LEU A 213 5.28 5.80 2.72
C LEU A 213 4.22 5.00 1.97
N LEU A 214 3.05 5.59 1.76
CA LEU A 214 2.02 5.06 0.88
C LEU A 214 2.23 5.59 -0.53
N THR A 215 2.28 4.69 -1.50
CA THR A 215 2.30 5.02 -2.92
C THR A 215 1.24 4.24 -3.70
N HIS A 216 0.93 4.67 -4.92
CA HIS A 216 0.07 3.92 -5.84
C HIS A 216 0.83 3.71 -7.15
N SER A 217 1.08 2.45 -7.52
CA SER A 217 2.02 2.11 -8.59
C SER A 217 1.68 2.75 -9.95
N HIS A 218 0.40 3.00 -10.21
CA HIS A 218 -0.09 3.59 -11.45
C HIS A 218 0.32 5.05 -11.68
N TRP A 219 0.89 5.72 -10.66
CA TRP A 219 1.46 7.06 -10.78
C TRP A 219 2.95 7.06 -11.12
N TRP A 220 3.62 5.91 -11.04
CA TRP A 220 5.06 5.79 -11.24
C TRP A 220 5.39 5.22 -12.62
N TYR A 221 6.47 5.70 -13.24
CA TYR A 221 6.88 5.26 -14.58
C TYR A 221 8.38 5.00 -14.70
N ARG A 222 8.75 4.16 -15.67
CA ARG A 222 10.14 3.87 -16.02
C ARG A 222 10.69 4.87 -17.02
N ASN A 223 10.01 5.07 -18.15
CA ASN A 223 10.49 5.93 -19.25
C ASN A 223 9.65 7.19 -19.41
N HIS A 224 8.32 7.07 -19.40
CA HIS A 224 7.40 8.21 -19.43
C HIS A 224 6.02 7.86 -18.84
N PRO A 225 5.23 8.85 -18.38
CA PRO A 225 3.92 8.62 -17.72
C PRO A 225 2.83 7.91 -18.54
N PHE A 226 3.06 7.63 -19.82
CA PHE A 226 2.07 7.07 -20.76
C PHE A 226 2.44 5.65 -21.25
N GLU A 227 3.43 5.01 -20.64
CA GLU A 227 3.94 3.70 -21.09
C GLU A 227 3.02 2.52 -20.71
N VAL A 228 2.23 2.67 -19.64
CA VAL A 228 1.21 1.67 -19.26
C VAL A 228 -0.15 2.14 -19.77
N PRO A 229 -0.84 1.32 -20.60
CA PRO A 229 -2.18 1.64 -21.07
C PRO A 229 -3.12 1.94 -19.90
N SER A 230 -4.02 2.91 -20.11
CA SER A 230 -5.14 3.16 -19.20
C SER A 230 -6.14 2.02 -19.22
#